data_AF-A0A960K5W7-F1
#
_entry.id   AF-A0A960K5W7-F1
#
_cell.length_a   1.000
_cell.length_b   1.000
_cell.length_c   1.000
_cell.angle_alpha   90.00
_cell.angle_beta   90.00
_cell.angle_gamma   90.00
#
_symmetry.space_group_name_H-M   'P 1'
#
loop_
_entity.id
_entity.type
_entity.pdbx_description
1 polymer ?
#
loop_
_entity_poly.entity_id
_entity_poly.type
_entity_poly.pdbx_seq_one_letter_code
_entity_poly.pdbx_strand_id
1 'polypeptide(L)'
;MKLPPQETRKGPSLVLVGIDFRHAPLELRERISLSGRDEIDDAIGRVLSHRSVEEAYLLSTCNRTEVYALPRNEEEAYRAVVDEVFDTRAPGVERQGRLYVRWHEEAAEHLLSVACGLESMVLGEPEILGQVKQAAELAVFHKAAGPVLKRLLKTAQDSGRRARSETELSVGAVSFGYASVELARNIFSHLETTRVLLIGAGEIARQVARNLRERGAKELVVANRSAERAESLLLEFPGAQLVPFDDRVRHLAQADLAVVSTSADQPVITRAHVEEATARRGDRPLLLVDLSVPRNVA
;
A
#
# COMPACT_ATOMS: atom_id res chain seq x y z
N MET A 1 -0.08 28.54 -9.42
CA MET A 1 -1.46 28.02 -9.47
C MET A 1 -2.37 29.10 -8.88
N LYS A 2 -3.49 29.47 -9.51
CA LYS A 2 -4.38 30.53 -8.97
C LYS A 2 -5.33 29.92 -7.94
N LEU A 3 -5.43 30.52 -6.75
CA LEU A 3 -6.45 30.19 -5.75
C LEU A 3 -7.84 30.35 -6.39
N PRO A 4 -8.79 29.43 -6.13
CA PRO A 4 -10.17 29.60 -6.60
C PRO A 4 -10.79 30.86 -5.99
N PRO A 5 -11.72 31.53 -6.70
CA PRO A 5 -12.35 32.75 -6.22
C PRO A 5 -13.11 32.52 -4.91
N GLN A 6 -12.95 33.43 -3.96
CA GLN A 6 -13.66 33.43 -2.67
C GLN A 6 -15.10 33.87 -2.85
N GLU A 7 -15.96 32.98 -3.34
CA GLU A 7 -17.39 33.09 -3.06
C GLU A 7 -17.64 32.71 -1.60
N THR A 8 -18.55 33.42 -0.94
CA THR A 8 -18.96 33.22 0.47
C THR A 8 -19.40 31.77 0.72
N ARG A 9 -18.46 30.91 1.10
CA ARG A 9 -18.67 29.48 1.33
C ARG A 9 -19.02 29.24 2.79
N LYS A 10 -20.17 28.61 3.03
CA LYS A 10 -20.64 28.17 4.35
C LYS A 10 -20.01 26.81 4.70
N GLY A 11 -18.75 26.78 5.06
CA GLY A 11 -18.07 25.57 5.54
C GLY A 11 -16.66 25.87 6.05
N PRO A 12 -16.10 25.04 6.95
CA PRO A 12 -14.71 25.20 7.37
C PRO A 12 -13.78 25.06 6.16
N SER A 13 -12.74 25.90 6.09
CA SER A 13 -11.71 25.76 5.06
C SER A 13 -10.89 24.49 5.33
N LEU A 14 -10.45 23.79 4.29
CA LEU A 14 -9.65 22.57 4.37
C LEU A 14 -8.71 22.55 3.18
N VAL A 15 -7.45 22.21 3.40
CA VAL A 15 -6.49 21.98 2.32
C VAL A 15 -5.91 20.58 2.43
N LEU A 16 -5.86 19.89 1.30
CA LEU A 16 -5.08 18.67 1.11
C LEU A 16 -3.90 19.02 0.22
N VAL A 17 -2.68 18.72 0.66
CA VAL A 17 -1.49 18.66 -0.20
C VAL A 17 -0.96 17.24 -0.17
N GLY A 18 -0.72 16.66 -1.35
CA GLY A 18 -0.33 15.27 -1.43
C GLY A 18 0.56 14.93 -2.61
N ILE A 19 1.18 13.77 -2.50
CA ILE A 19 1.86 13.07 -3.59
C ILE A 19 1.38 11.63 -3.59
N ASP A 20 1.14 11.05 -4.77
CA ASP A 20 0.71 9.67 -4.91
C ASP A 20 1.35 9.00 -6.13
N PHE A 21 1.04 7.72 -6.30
CA PHE A 21 1.54 6.89 -7.39
C PHE A 21 1.14 7.37 -8.80
N ARG A 22 0.13 8.24 -8.95
CA ARG A 22 -0.29 8.77 -10.27
C ARG A 22 0.55 9.97 -10.68
N HIS A 23 0.96 10.78 -9.70
CA HIS A 23 1.65 12.03 -9.95
C HIS A 23 3.19 11.90 -9.84
N ALA A 24 3.68 10.86 -9.16
CA ALA A 24 5.10 10.70 -8.85
C ALA A 24 5.66 9.28 -9.02
N PRO A 25 6.90 9.16 -9.54
CA PRO A 25 7.60 7.89 -9.63
C PRO A 25 7.95 7.34 -8.24
N LEU A 26 8.25 6.05 -8.17
CA LEU A 26 8.52 5.34 -6.92
C LEU A 26 9.64 5.99 -6.11
N GLU A 27 10.74 6.33 -6.74
CA GLU A 27 11.94 6.89 -6.09
C GLU A 27 11.68 8.25 -5.44
N LEU A 28 10.73 9.02 -5.97
CA LEU A 28 10.31 10.28 -5.35
C LEU A 28 9.39 10.02 -4.15
N ARG A 29 8.48 9.05 -4.27
CA ARG A 29 7.58 8.67 -3.17
C ARG A 29 8.34 8.08 -1.99
N GLU A 30 9.34 7.23 -2.24
CA GLU A 30 10.18 6.64 -1.18
C GLU A 30 10.93 7.71 -0.38
N ARG A 31 11.45 8.76 -1.05
CA ARG A 31 12.12 9.86 -0.36
C ARG A 31 11.19 10.69 0.51
N ILE A 32 9.96 10.89 0.07
CA ILE A 32 8.96 11.70 0.80
C ILE A 32 8.27 10.88 1.90
N SER A 33 8.14 9.56 1.71
CA SER A 33 7.42 8.68 2.62
C SER A 33 7.98 8.76 4.04
N LEU A 34 7.07 8.90 5.00
CA LEU A 34 7.33 8.89 6.44
C LEU A 34 6.97 7.51 6.95
N SER A 35 7.97 6.76 7.43
CA SER A 35 7.81 5.35 7.82
C SER A 35 7.83 5.13 9.34
N GLY A 36 8.36 6.09 10.10
CA GLY A 36 8.45 6.03 11.57
C GLY A 36 7.41 6.91 12.24
N ARG A 37 6.93 6.49 13.42
CA ARG A 37 6.00 7.28 14.24
C ARG A 37 6.60 8.65 14.60
N ASP A 38 7.86 8.65 15.06
CA ASP A 38 8.57 9.88 15.43
C ASP A 38 8.72 10.84 14.23
N GLU A 39 8.96 10.31 13.02
CA GLU A 39 9.05 11.17 11.82
C GLU A 39 7.72 11.84 11.47
N ILE A 40 6.62 11.09 11.61
CA ILE A 40 5.27 11.61 11.38
C ILE A 40 4.94 12.67 12.44
N ASP A 41 5.26 12.39 13.70
CA ASP A 41 5.01 13.28 14.83
C ASP A 41 5.79 14.60 14.68
N ASP A 42 7.07 14.51 14.31
CA ASP A 42 7.90 15.68 14.04
C ASP A 42 7.37 16.50 12.86
N ALA A 43 6.96 15.83 11.77
CA ALA A 43 6.40 16.51 10.60
C ALA A 43 5.11 17.24 10.92
N ILE A 44 4.15 16.58 11.59
CA ILE A 44 2.89 17.19 12.03
C ILE A 44 3.17 18.33 13.02
N GLY A 45 4.10 18.14 13.96
CA GLY A 45 4.50 19.15 14.93
C GLY A 45 5.04 20.42 14.28
N ARG A 46 5.89 20.29 13.25
CA ARG A 46 6.38 21.43 12.47
C ARG A 46 5.25 22.15 11.74
N VAL A 47 4.35 21.42 11.07
CA VAL A 47 3.18 22.03 10.41
C VAL A 47 2.33 22.83 11.41
N LEU A 48 2.01 22.25 12.57
CA LEU A 48 1.18 22.90 13.60
C LEU A 48 1.89 24.06 14.34
N SER A 49 3.21 24.17 14.22
CA SER A 49 3.94 25.33 14.77
C SER A 49 3.62 26.62 14.02
N HIS A 50 3.13 26.51 12.78
CA HIS A 50 2.66 27.65 11.98
C HIS A 50 1.27 28.08 12.44
N ARG A 51 1.14 29.36 12.84
CA ARG A 51 -0.14 29.93 13.31
C ARG A 51 -1.25 29.90 12.26
N SER A 52 -0.89 29.75 10.99
CA SER A 52 -1.81 29.61 9.86
C SER A 52 -2.52 28.24 9.85
N VAL A 53 -2.07 27.24 10.62
CA VAL A 53 -2.67 25.90 10.68
C VAL A 53 -3.28 25.66 12.07
N GLU A 54 -4.55 25.27 12.11
CA GLU A 54 -5.29 24.99 13.34
C GLU A 54 -5.36 23.49 13.67
N GLU A 55 -5.54 22.65 12.65
CA GLU A 55 -5.56 21.19 12.78
C GLU A 55 -4.78 20.57 11.63
N ALA A 56 -4.15 19.42 11.85
CA ALA A 56 -3.44 18.68 10.82
C ALA A 56 -3.62 17.17 10.97
N TYR A 57 -3.69 16.47 9.84
CA TYR A 57 -3.73 15.02 9.72
C TYR A 57 -2.81 14.58 8.59
N LEU A 58 -1.93 13.62 8.85
CA LEU A 58 -0.96 13.11 7.88
C LEU A 58 -1.22 11.63 7.63
N LEU A 59 -1.39 11.26 6.36
CA LEU A 59 -1.47 9.89 5.90
C LEU A 59 -0.25 9.57 5.04
N SER A 60 0.62 8.71 5.53
CA SER A 60 1.79 8.21 4.80
C SER A 60 1.67 6.70 4.59
N THR A 61 1.74 6.27 3.34
CA THR A 61 1.73 4.86 2.92
C THR A 61 2.83 4.65 1.88
N CYS A 62 2.98 3.43 1.37
CA CYS A 62 3.88 3.17 0.24
C CYS A 62 3.44 3.87 -1.06
N ASN A 63 2.14 4.19 -1.21
CA ASN A 63 1.55 4.71 -2.43
C ASN A 63 1.18 6.18 -2.37
N ARG A 64 1.15 6.79 -1.18
CA ARG A 64 0.81 8.21 -1.00
C ARG A 64 1.44 8.82 0.25
N THR A 65 1.70 10.12 0.20
CA THR A 65 1.91 10.95 1.38
C THR A 65 1.01 12.16 1.25
N GLU A 66 0.06 12.31 2.16
CA GLU A 66 -1.01 13.29 2.12
C GLU A 66 -1.10 14.02 3.46
N VAL A 67 -1.24 15.34 3.41
CA VAL A 67 -1.45 16.19 4.58
C VAL A 67 -2.75 16.96 4.40
N TYR A 68 -3.66 16.78 5.35
CA TYR A 68 -4.92 17.50 5.46
C TYR A 68 -4.77 18.52 6.58
N ALA A 69 -4.92 19.80 6.26
CA ALA A 69 -4.77 20.89 7.22
C ALA A 69 -6.02 21.76 7.25
N LEU A 70 -6.42 22.17 8.46
CA LEU A 70 -7.44 23.18 8.68
C LEU A 70 -6.75 24.55 8.76
N PRO A 71 -6.89 25.42 7.73
CA PRO A 71 -6.19 26.68 7.68
C PRO A 71 -6.96 27.79 8.41
N ARG A 72 -6.23 28.65 9.13
CA ARG A 72 -6.66 30.02 9.48
C ARG A 72 -6.41 30.99 8.33
N ASN A 73 -5.36 30.75 7.56
CA ASN A 73 -5.03 31.41 6.30
C ASN A 73 -4.64 30.33 5.29
N GLU A 74 -5.37 30.26 4.18
CA GLU A 74 -5.23 29.20 3.18
C GLU A 74 -3.85 29.16 2.53
N GLU A 75 -3.36 30.30 2.07
CA GLU A 75 -2.08 30.39 1.35
C GLU A 75 -0.90 30.07 2.28
N GLU A 76 -0.92 30.62 3.50
CA GLU A 76 0.12 30.38 4.49
C GLU A 76 0.11 28.94 5.00
N ALA A 77 -1.06 28.33 5.19
CA ALA A 77 -1.17 26.92 5.58
C ALA A 77 -0.69 25.99 4.48
N TYR A 78 -1.06 26.28 3.22
CA TYR A 78 -0.54 25.56 2.06
C TYR A 78 0.99 25.59 2.02
N ARG A 79 1.59 26.78 2.16
CA ARG A 79 3.04 26.97 2.22
C ARG A 79 3.67 26.18 3.36
N ALA A 80 3.13 26.28 4.57
CA ALA A 80 3.61 25.53 5.73
C ALA A 80 3.63 24.01 5.47
N VAL A 81 2.57 23.47 4.86
CA VAL A 81 2.52 22.03 4.53
C VAL A 81 3.57 21.66 3.48
N VAL A 82 3.71 22.45 2.42
CA VAL A 82 4.72 22.20 1.37
C VAL A 82 6.12 22.22 1.95
N ASP A 83 6.47 23.25 2.70
CA ASP A 83 7.82 23.47 3.21
C ASP A 83 8.20 22.39 4.24
N GLU A 84 7.33 22.13 5.22
CA GLU A 84 7.66 21.30 6.40
C GLU A 84 7.61 19.78 6.15
N VAL A 85 6.87 19.36 5.12
CA VAL A 85 6.66 17.93 4.83
C VAL A 85 7.29 17.52 3.50
N PHE A 86 7.06 18.29 2.44
CA PHE A 86 7.44 17.88 1.09
C PHE A 86 8.81 18.43 0.69
N ASP A 87 9.03 19.74 0.79
CA ASP A 87 10.27 20.39 0.36
C ASP A 87 11.46 20.07 1.28
N THR A 88 11.21 19.82 2.57
CA THR A 88 12.24 19.32 3.52
C THR A 88 12.84 17.98 3.07
N ARG A 89 12.06 17.12 2.40
CA ARG A 89 12.51 15.79 1.95
C ARG A 89 12.88 15.74 0.47
N ALA A 90 12.21 16.55 -0.35
CA ALA A 90 12.44 16.62 -1.79
C ALA A 90 12.40 18.10 -2.25
N PRO A 91 13.51 18.84 -2.09
CA PRO A 91 13.54 20.28 -2.40
C PRO A 91 13.09 20.58 -3.84
N GLY A 92 12.09 21.47 -3.97
CA GLY A 92 11.56 21.90 -5.26
C GLY A 92 10.55 20.95 -5.89
N VAL A 93 10.00 19.99 -5.12
CA VAL A 93 8.99 19.04 -5.61
C VAL A 93 7.72 19.74 -6.10
N GLU A 94 7.34 20.87 -5.50
CA GLU A 94 6.25 21.73 -5.97
C GLU A 94 6.54 22.24 -7.40
N ARG A 95 7.74 22.77 -7.65
CA ARG A 95 8.15 23.32 -8.96
C ARG A 95 8.21 22.25 -10.06
N GLN A 96 8.41 20.99 -9.67
CA GLN A 96 8.37 19.85 -10.59
C GLN A 96 6.95 19.41 -10.96
N GLY A 97 5.91 20.04 -10.38
CA GLY A 97 4.51 19.71 -10.65
C GLY A 97 4.10 18.32 -10.16
N ARG A 98 4.74 17.84 -9.09
CA ARG A 98 4.54 16.48 -8.56
C ARG A 98 3.53 16.40 -7.41
N LEU A 99 3.22 17.55 -6.79
CA LEU A 99 2.21 17.64 -5.76
C LEU A 99 0.84 17.91 -6.38
N TYR A 100 -0.20 17.31 -5.81
CA TYR A 100 -1.59 17.72 -6.05
C TYR A 100 -2.14 18.42 -4.82
N VAL A 101 -3.09 19.32 -5.07
CA VAL A 101 -3.75 20.10 -4.03
C VAL A 101 -5.25 20.03 -4.25
N ARG A 102 -6.00 19.79 -3.17
CA ARG A 102 -7.46 19.85 -3.18
C ARG A 102 -7.93 20.77 -2.07
N TRP A 103 -9.02 21.48 -2.31
CA TRP A 103 -9.55 22.47 -1.38
C TRP A 103 -10.97 22.13 -0.94
N HIS A 104 -11.26 22.37 0.33
CA HIS A 104 -12.58 22.28 0.93
C HIS A 104 -13.24 20.91 0.73
N GLU A 105 -14.37 20.89 0.03
CA GLU A 105 -15.15 19.70 -0.28
C GLU A 105 -14.33 18.68 -1.07
N GLU A 106 -13.53 19.11 -2.06
CA GLU A 106 -12.70 18.19 -2.84
C GLU A 106 -11.67 17.46 -1.96
N ALA A 107 -11.14 18.13 -0.93
CA ALA A 107 -10.23 17.50 0.02
C ALA A 107 -10.97 16.49 0.91
N ALA A 108 -12.18 16.83 1.37
CA ALA A 108 -13.00 15.92 2.16
C ALA A 108 -13.44 14.69 1.34
N GLU A 109 -13.97 14.90 0.13
CA GLU A 109 -14.36 13.85 -0.81
C GLU A 109 -13.20 12.92 -1.15
N HIS A 110 -12.01 13.47 -1.36
CA HIS A 110 -10.81 12.67 -1.61
C HIS A 110 -10.48 11.77 -0.42
N LEU A 111 -10.52 12.27 0.82
CA LEU A 111 -10.28 11.42 2.00
C LEU A 111 -11.33 10.31 2.14
N LEU A 112 -12.60 10.61 1.86
CA LEU A 112 -13.66 9.59 1.82
C LEU A 112 -13.36 8.54 0.74
N SER A 113 -12.95 8.98 -0.45
CA SER A 113 -12.62 8.10 -1.58
C SER A 113 -11.39 7.23 -1.29
N VAL A 114 -10.37 7.78 -0.61
CA VAL A 114 -9.21 7.04 -0.10
C VAL A 114 -9.65 5.98 0.92
N ALA A 115 -10.48 6.34 1.90
CA ALA A 115 -10.97 5.40 2.91
C ALA A 115 -11.85 4.28 2.31
N CYS A 116 -12.57 4.57 1.23
CA CYS A 116 -13.31 3.58 0.43
C CYS A 116 -12.41 2.74 -0.50
N GLY A 117 -11.12 3.07 -0.63
CA GLY A 117 -10.18 2.38 -1.52
C GLY A 117 -10.34 2.72 -3.00
N LEU A 118 -11.11 3.75 -3.35
CA LEU A 118 -11.30 4.22 -4.72
C LEU A 118 -10.06 4.91 -5.28
N GLU A 119 -9.28 5.52 -4.38
CA GLU A 119 -8.07 6.23 -4.76
C GLU A 119 -6.81 5.33 -4.70
N SER A 120 -6.93 4.06 -4.35
CA SER A 120 -5.79 3.13 -4.24
C SER A 120 -5.30 2.66 -5.61
N MET A 121 -4.03 2.24 -5.68
CA MET A 121 -3.46 1.63 -6.89
C MET A 121 -4.21 0.35 -7.28
N VAL A 122 -4.65 -0.41 -6.28
CA VAL A 122 -5.59 -1.52 -6.42
C VAL A 122 -6.94 -1.06 -5.87
N LEU A 123 -7.95 -0.99 -6.72
CA LEU A 123 -9.28 -0.54 -6.32
C LEU A 123 -9.84 -1.42 -5.21
N GLY A 124 -10.31 -0.75 -4.14
CA GLY A 124 -10.98 -1.36 -2.99
C GLY A 124 -10.06 -1.96 -1.91
N GLU A 125 -8.72 -1.85 -2.05
CA GLU A 125 -7.71 -2.44 -1.15
C GLU A 125 -8.12 -2.42 0.34
N PRO A 126 -8.16 -3.57 1.05
CA PRO A 126 -8.66 -3.64 2.42
C PRO A 126 -7.75 -2.95 3.45
N GLU A 127 -6.48 -2.73 3.14
CA GLU A 127 -5.46 -2.19 4.03
C GLU A 127 -5.61 -0.67 4.24
N ILE A 128 -6.04 0.08 3.22
CA ILE A 128 -6.05 1.56 3.28
C ILE A 128 -6.96 2.11 4.39
N LEU A 129 -8.12 1.51 4.63
CA LEU A 129 -9.00 1.91 5.74
C LEU A 129 -8.33 1.71 7.10
N GLY A 130 -7.53 0.65 7.24
CA GLY A 130 -6.73 0.40 8.44
C GLY A 130 -5.66 1.46 8.63
N GLN A 131 -4.97 1.86 7.55
CA GLN A 131 -3.96 2.92 7.57
C GLN A 131 -4.58 4.28 7.90
N VAL A 132 -5.74 4.62 7.30
CA VAL A 132 -6.49 5.84 7.63
C VAL A 132 -6.86 5.87 9.11
N LYS A 133 -7.30 4.74 9.67
CA LYS A 133 -7.62 4.62 11.10
C LYS A 133 -6.40 4.80 11.99
N GLN A 134 -5.29 4.13 11.70
CA GLN A 134 -4.05 4.24 12.48
C GLN A 134 -3.50 5.67 12.48
N ALA A 135 -3.46 6.32 11.31
CA ALA A 135 -3.05 7.71 11.20
C ALA A 135 -4.00 8.65 11.97
N ALA A 136 -5.30 8.36 11.99
CA ALA A 136 -6.29 9.17 12.73
C ALA A 136 -6.07 9.07 14.24
N GLU A 137 -5.81 7.87 14.74
CA GLU A 137 -5.47 7.63 16.15
C GLU A 137 -4.20 8.39 16.56
N LEU A 138 -3.20 8.43 15.68
CA LEU A 138 -1.99 9.21 15.88
C LEU A 138 -2.29 10.71 15.97
N ALA A 139 -3.01 11.26 15.00
CA ALA A 139 -3.37 12.68 15.00
C ALA A 139 -4.19 13.08 16.24
N VAL A 140 -5.04 12.20 16.75
CA VAL A 140 -5.79 12.43 18.01
C VAL A 140 -4.86 12.38 19.22
N PHE A 141 -3.96 11.40 19.29
CA PHE A 141 -3.00 11.25 20.39
C PHE A 141 -2.11 12.48 20.55
N HIS A 142 -1.63 13.04 19.42
CA HIS A 142 -0.80 14.25 19.41
C HIS A 142 -1.60 15.56 19.49
N LYS A 143 -2.93 15.49 19.69
CA LYS A 143 -3.84 16.65 19.68
C LYS A 143 -3.75 17.49 18.38
N ALA A 144 -3.29 16.87 17.30
CA ALA A 144 -3.16 17.47 15.98
C ALA A 144 -4.51 17.58 15.25
N ALA A 145 -5.40 16.60 15.47
CA ALA A 145 -6.76 16.64 14.98
C ALA A 145 -7.72 17.24 16.02
N GLY A 146 -8.32 18.37 15.68
CA GLY A 146 -9.38 19.02 16.44
C GLY A 146 -10.78 18.55 16.02
N PRO A 147 -11.85 19.26 16.42
CA PRO A 147 -13.23 18.85 16.15
C PRO A 147 -13.54 18.65 14.67
N VAL A 148 -12.95 19.44 13.78
CA VAL A 148 -13.27 19.38 12.35
C VAL A 148 -12.66 18.13 11.71
N LEU A 149 -11.35 17.91 11.85
CA LEU A 149 -10.69 16.73 11.31
C LEU A 149 -11.17 15.46 12.00
N LYS A 150 -11.46 15.48 13.31
CA LYS A 150 -12.06 14.32 14.00
C LYS A 150 -13.39 13.91 13.39
N ARG A 151 -14.26 14.87 13.07
CA ARG A 151 -15.55 14.59 12.41
C ARG A 151 -15.33 14.03 11.01
N LEU A 152 -14.45 14.66 10.22
CA LEU A 152 -14.15 14.22 8.86
C LEU A 152 -13.55 12.80 8.84
N LEU A 153 -12.57 12.52 9.70
CA LEU A 153 -11.93 11.20 9.82
C LEU A 153 -12.93 10.12 10.22
N LYS A 154 -13.84 10.43 11.16
CA LYS A 154 -14.93 9.51 11.52
C LYS A 154 -15.84 9.23 10.33
N THR A 155 -16.25 10.27 9.60
CA THR A 155 -17.07 10.13 8.39
C THR A 155 -16.36 9.31 7.31
N ALA A 156 -15.07 9.54 7.08
CA ALA A 156 -14.28 8.76 6.13
C ALA A 156 -14.21 7.27 6.53
N GLN A 157 -13.98 6.99 7.81
CA GLN A 157 -13.95 5.61 8.32
C GLN A 157 -15.32 4.91 8.24
N ASP A 158 -16.41 5.62 8.53
CA ASP A 158 -17.77 5.11 8.38
C ASP A 158 -18.09 4.83 6.90
N SER A 159 -17.74 5.75 6.00
CA SER A 159 -17.89 5.58 4.55
C SER A 159 -17.09 4.37 4.03
N GLY A 160 -15.84 4.22 4.45
CA GLY A 160 -15.01 3.06 4.08
C GLY A 160 -15.59 1.73 4.57
N ARG A 161 -16.16 1.69 5.78
CA ARG A 161 -16.87 0.50 6.28
C ARG A 161 -18.12 0.19 5.45
N ARG A 162 -18.94 1.20 5.17
CA ARG A 162 -20.15 1.06 4.36
C ARG A 162 -19.85 0.62 2.94
N ALA A 163 -18.88 1.25 2.27
CA ALA A 163 -18.43 0.84 0.95
C ALA A 163 -18.06 -0.64 0.92
N ARG A 164 -17.42 -1.15 1.98
CA ARG A 164 -17.06 -2.57 2.04
C ARG A 164 -18.22 -3.52 2.24
N SER A 165 -19.20 -3.14 3.07
CA SER A 165 -20.35 -3.99 3.42
C SER A 165 -21.50 -3.88 2.42
N GLU A 166 -21.63 -2.73 1.74
CA GLU A 166 -22.76 -2.39 0.88
C GLU A 166 -22.41 -2.49 -0.61
N THR A 167 -21.14 -2.74 -0.97
CA THR A 167 -20.72 -2.80 -2.39
C THR A 167 -19.77 -3.98 -2.66
N GLU A 168 -19.65 -4.34 -3.93
CA GLU A 168 -18.71 -5.36 -4.40
C GLU A 168 -17.26 -4.85 -4.52
N LEU A 169 -16.96 -3.61 -4.09
CA LEU A 169 -15.60 -3.07 -4.11
C LEU A 169 -14.60 -3.97 -3.37
N SER A 170 -15.04 -4.61 -2.28
CA SER A 170 -14.22 -5.54 -1.49
C SER A 170 -13.99 -6.89 -2.18
N VAL A 171 -14.81 -7.26 -3.17
CA VAL A 171 -14.85 -8.61 -3.77
C VAL A 171 -13.69 -8.82 -4.76
N GLY A 172 -13.17 -7.73 -5.35
CA GLY A 172 -11.99 -7.74 -6.23
C GLY A 172 -10.70 -7.16 -5.62
N ALA A 173 -10.78 -6.63 -4.40
CA ALA A 173 -9.77 -5.77 -3.79
C ALA A 173 -8.57 -6.48 -3.15
N VAL A 174 -8.25 -7.70 -3.56
CA VAL A 174 -7.21 -8.45 -2.87
C VAL A 174 -5.81 -7.99 -3.31
N SER A 175 -5.36 -6.84 -2.79
CA SER A 175 -3.99 -6.55 -2.32
C SER A 175 -2.90 -7.49 -2.84
N PHE A 176 -2.08 -6.99 -3.76
CA PHE A 176 -0.87 -7.58 -4.39
C PHE A 176 -0.94 -9.03 -4.89
N GLY A 177 -1.44 -9.98 -4.11
CA GLY A 177 -1.86 -11.31 -4.53
C GLY A 177 -2.82 -11.29 -5.72
N TYR A 178 -3.88 -10.48 -5.73
CA TYR A 178 -4.76 -10.39 -6.90
C TYR A 178 -4.05 -9.83 -8.13
N ALA A 179 -3.25 -8.75 -7.98
CA ALA A 179 -2.47 -8.19 -9.08
C ALA A 179 -1.46 -9.21 -9.64
N SER A 180 -0.82 -9.99 -8.75
CA SER A 180 0.11 -11.07 -9.10
C SER A 180 -0.62 -12.24 -9.77
N VAL A 181 -1.86 -12.51 -9.36
CA VAL A 181 -2.73 -13.53 -9.94
C VAL A 181 -3.29 -13.09 -11.29
N GLU A 182 -3.67 -11.83 -11.47
CA GLU A 182 -4.07 -11.29 -12.77
C GLU A 182 -2.88 -11.22 -13.73
N LEU A 183 -1.68 -10.86 -13.26
CA LEU A 183 -0.43 -11.03 -14.01
C LEU A 183 -0.20 -12.49 -14.39
N ALA A 184 -0.42 -13.42 -13.47
CA ALA A 184 -0.32 -14.85 -13.75
C ALA A 184 -1.39 -15.31 -14.74
N ARG A 185 -2.61 -14.78 -14.75
CA ARG A 185 -3.65 -15.12 -15.75
C ARG A 185 -3.30 -14.64 -17.16
N ASN A 186 -2.68 -13.46 -17.28
CA ASN A 186 -2.24 -12.93 -18.56
C ASN A 186 -1.09 -13.75 -19.16
N ILE A 187 -0.27 -14.37 -18.30
CA ILE A 187 0.89 -15.18 -18.71
C ILE A 187 0.53 -16.68 -18.84
N PHE A 188 -0.37 -17.17 -17.99
CA PHE A 188 -0.82 -18.56 -17.92
C PHE A 188 -2.34 -18.62 -18.13
N SER A 189 -2.74 -19.08 -19.31
CA SER A 189 -4.14 -19.21 -19.74
C SER A 189 -4.95 -20.24 -18.93
N HIS A 190 -4.29 -21.15 -18.19
CA HIS A 190 -4.94 -22.20 -17.40
C HIS A 190 -4.30 -22.36 -16.00
N LEU A 191 -4.89 -21.73 -14.98
CA LEU A 191 -4.42 -21.82 -13.59
C LEU A 191 -4.56 -23.24 -12.99
N GLU A 192 -5.49 -24.06 -13.50
CA GLU A 192 -5.71 -25.42 -13.00
C GLU A 192 -4.49 -26.34 -13.14
N THR A 193 -3.67 -26.10 -14.17
CA THR A 193 -2.44 -26.85 -14.45
C THR A 193 -1.18 -26.08 -14.05
N THR A 194 -1.33 -24.89 -13.48
CA THR A 194 -0.21 -24.03 -13.08
C THR A 194 0.31 -24.50 -11.74
N ARG A 195 1.60 -24.84 -11.67
CA ARG A 195 2.24 -25.18 -10.42
C ARG A 195 2.76 -23.93 -9.71
N VAL A 196 2.22 -23.65 -8.54
CA VAL A 196 2.54 -22.47 -7.74
C VAL A 196 3.51 -22.83 -6.63
N LEU A 197 4.62 -22.12 -6.55
CA LEU A 197 5.56 -22.17 -5.42
C LEU A 197 5.45 -20.90 -4.57
N LEU A 198 5.11 -21.06 -3.29
CA LEU A 198 5.18 -20.02 -2.28
C LEU A 198 6.49 -20.15 -1.52
N ILE A 199 7.31 -19.09 -1.52
CA ILE A 199 8.54 -19.01 -0.73
C ILE A 199 8.26 -18.04 0.42
N GLY A 200 8.10 -18.60 1.62
CA GLY A 200 7.56 -17.92 2.79
C GLY A 200 6.10 -18.27 3.07
N ALA A 201 5.68 -18.07 4.32
CA ALA A 201 4.33 -18.36 4.80
C ALA A 201 3.74 -17.18 5.64
N GLY A 202 4.10 -15.95 5.28
CA GLY A 202 3.53 -14.74 5.89
C GLY A 202 2.11 -14.46 5.40
N GLU A 203 1.47 -13.42 5.97
CA GLU A 203 0.09 -13.05 5.64
C GLU A 203 -0.13 -12.77 4.14
N ILE A 204 0.82 -12.08 3.50
CA ILE A 204 0.77 -11.80 2.06
C ILE A 204 0.79 -13.11 1.25
N ALA A 205 1.69 -14.04 1.59
CA ALA A 205 1.75 -15.35 0.95
C ALA A 205 0.42 -16.13 1.09
N ARG A 206 -0.22 -16.09 2.27
CA ARG A 206 -1.53 -16.71 2.51
C ARG A 206 -2.62 -16.07 1.66
N GLN A 207 -2.61 -14.75 1.54
CA GLN A 207 -3.59 -14.02 0.74
C GLN A 207 -3.46 -14.35 -0.75
N VAL A 208 -2.23 -14.42 -1.27
CA VAL A 208 -1.97 -14.87 -2.64
C VAL A 208 -2.45 -16.32 -2.84
N ALA A 209 -2.16 -17.21 -1.88
CA ALA A 209 -2.59 -18.60 -1.90
C ALA A 209 -4.11 -18.75 -1.97
N ARG A 210 -4.87 -18.04 -1.12
CA ARG A 210 -6.35 -18.00 -1.16
C ARG A 210 -6.86 -17.61 -2.55
N ASN A 211 -6.31 -16.54 -3.11
CA ASN A 211 -6.76 -16.03 -4.40
C ASN A 211 -6.50 -16.99 -5.55
N LEU A 212 -5.34 -17.66 -5.53
CA LEU A 212 -4.98 -18.69 -6.51
C LEU A 212 -5.90 -19.91 -6.39
N ARG A 213 -6.18 -20.37 -5.16
CA ARG A 213 -7.09 -21.50 -4.89
C ARG A 213 -8.51 -21.21 -5.35
N GLU A 214 -9.05 -20.05 -4.99
CA GLU A 214 -10.40 -19.61 -5.42
C GLU A 214 -10.55 -19.54 -6.94
N ARG A 215 -9.45 -19.31 -7.66
CA ARG A 215 -9.39 -19.23 -9.13
C ARG A 215 -8.96 -20.54 -9.79
N GLY A 216 -8.91 -21.64 -9.03
CA GLY A 216 -8.75 -22.99 -9.56
C GLY A 216 -7.33 -23.55 -9.55
N ALA A 217 -6.33 -22.87 -8.96
CA ALA A 217 -4.99 -23.44 -8.83
C ALA A 217 -5.00 -24.71 -7.96
N LYS A 218 -4.56 -25.84 -8.53
CA LYS A 218 -4.59 -27.14 -7.85
C LYS A 218 -3.26 -27.51 -7.19
N GLU A 219 -2.14 -27.12 -7.79
CA GLU A 219 -0.81 -27.47 -7.30
C GLU A 219 -0.17 -26.30 -6.55
N LEU A 220 -0.23 -26.36 -5.22
CA LEU A 220 0.41 -25.39 -4.34
C LEU A 220 1.58 -26.06 -3.60
N VAL A 221 2.78 -25.51 -3.73
CA VAL A 221 3.99 -25.94 -3.03
C VAL A 221 4.46 -24.81 -2.13
N VAL A 222 4.85 -25.11 -0.89
CA VAL A 222 5.22 -24.13 0.13
C VAL A 222 6.61 -24.44 0.64
N ALA A 223 7.54 -23.52 0.47
CA ALA A 223 8.89 -23.58 1.02
C ALA A 223 9.05 -22.51 2.09
N ASN A 224 9.24 -22.91 3.35
CA ASN A 224 9.34 -21.97 4.47
C ASN A 224 10.35 -22.44 5.52
N ARG A 225 11.02 -21.49 6.20
CA ARG A 225 11.98 -21.80 7.27
C ARG A 225 11.31 -22.19 8.59
N SER A 226 10.15 -21.61 8.89
CA SER A 226 9.38 -21.91 10.10
C SER A 226 8.39 -23.04 9.80
N ALA A 227 8.63 -24.21 10.38
CA ALA A 227 7.73 -25.36 10.27
C ALA A 227 6.32 -25.00 10.77
N GLU A 228 6.22 -24.35 11.93
CA GLU A 228 4.94 -23.93 12.54
C GLU A 228 4.09 -23.05 11.60
N ARG A 229 4.68 -22.00 11.01
CA ARG A 229 3.95 -21.12 10.08
C ARG A 229 3.53 -21.86 8.81
N ALA A 230 4.34 -22.83 8.37
CA ALA A 230 4.05 -23.61 7.18
C ALA A 230 2.94 -24.64 7.43
N GLU A 231 2.96 -25.31 8.58
CA GLU A 231 1.91 -26.23 9.02
C GLU A 231 0.57 -25.50 9.19
N SER A 232 0.58 -24.32 9.80
CA SER A 232 -0.61 -23.47 9.90
C SER A 232 -1.18 -23.09 8.53
N LEU A 233 -0.31 -22.89 7.53
CA LEU A 233 -0.73 -22.62 6.15
C LEU A 233 -1.32 -23.89 5.50
N LEU A 234 -0.78 -25.09 5.76
CA LEU A 234 -1.36 -26.35 5.27
C LEU A 234 -2.76 -26.63 5.82
N LEU A 235 -3.02 -26.28 7.08
CA LEU A 235 -4.36 -26.39 7.67
C LEU A 235 -5.38 -25.52 6.92
N GLU A 236 -4.94 -24.37 6.44
CA GLU A 236 -5.76 -23.44 5.68
C GLU A 236 -5.93 -23.83 4.20
N PHE A 237 -4.93 -24.52 3.62
CA PHE A 237 -4.93 -24.95 2.22
C PHE A 237 -4.74 -26.48 2.08
N PRO A 238 -5.82 -27.28 2.24
CA PRO A 238 -5.76 -28.71 2.04
C PRO A 238 -5.17 -29.10 0.68
N GLY A 239 -4.28 -30.11 0.67
CA GLY A 239 -3.61 -30.58 -0.53
C GLY A 239 -2.43 -29.73 -1.01
N ALA A 240 -2.02 -28.70 -0.26
CA ALA A 240 -0.74 -28.04 -0.48
C ALA A 240 0.43 -28.94 -0.05
N GLN A 241 1.55 -28.88 -0.77
CA GLN A 241 2.76 -29.64 -0.47
C GLN A 241 3.76 -28.75 0.28
N LEU A 242 4.09 -29.10 1.53
CA LEU A 242 5.20 -28.48 2.25
C LEU A 242 6.53 -29.14 1.87
N VAL A 243 7.53 -28.31 1.56
CA VAL A 243 8.88 -28.74 1.20
C VAL A 243 9.92 -28.00 2.06
N PRO A 244 11.09 -28.61 2.32
CA PRO A 244 12.18 -27.92 3.00
C PRO A 244 12.56 -26.62 2.29
N PHE A 245 12.89 -25.59 3.06
CA PHE A 245 13.31 -24.30 2.48
C PHE A 245 14.57 -24.41 1.61
N ASP A 246 15.46 -25.35 1.94
CA ASP A 246 16.68 -25.58 1.17
C ASP A 246 16.40 -26.19 -0.21
N ASP A 247 15.27 -26.91 -0.36
CA ASP A 247 14.82 -27.44 -1.64
C ASP A 247 14.13 -26.39 -2.54
N ARG A 248 14.01 -25.14 -2.09
CA ARG A 248 13.29 -24.09 -2.84
C ARG A 248 13.78 -23.93 -4.27
N VAL A 249 15.08 -24.09 -4.55
CA VAL A 249 15.65 -23.94 -5.90
C VAL A 249 15.22 -25.10 -6.81
N ARG A 250 15.17 -26.32 -6.26
CA ARG A 250 14.66 -27.50 -6.96
C ARG A 250 13.18 -27.32 -7.33
N HIS A 251 12.37 -26.78 -6.41
CA HIS A 251 10.97 -26.51 -6.68
C HIS A 251 10.77 -25.29 -7.57
N LEU A 252 11.67 -24.30 -7.50
CA LEU A 252 11.72 -23.15 -8.41
C LEU A 252 12.00 -23.59 -9.85
N ALA A 253 12.61 -24.75 -10.08
CA ALA A 253 12.79 -25.32 -11.41
C ALA A 253 11.52 -26.00 -11.98
N GLN A 254 10.52 -26.24 -11.14
CA GLN A 254 9.31 -26.99 -11.53
C GLN A 254 8.04 -26.13 -11.49
N ALA A 255 8.06 -25.00 -10.79
CA ALA A 255 6.93 -24.09 -10.61
C ALA A 255 6.74 -23.17 -11.80
N ASP A 256 5.54 -22.97 -12.30
CA ASP A 256 5.28 -21.99 -13.37
C ASP A 256 5.18 -20.57 -12.79
N LEU A 257 4.65 -20.46 -11.56
CA LEU A 257 4.59 -19.23 -10.77
C LEU A 257 5.33 -19.42 -9.44
N ALA A 258 6.26 -18.53 -9.12
CA ALA A 258 6.89 -18.44 -7.81
C ALA A 258 6.59 -17.10 -7.15
N VAL A 259 6.02 -17.13 -5.95
CA VAL A 259 5.70 -15.96 -5.14
C VAL A 259 6.63 -15.96 -3.93
N VAL A 260 7.45 -14.91 -3.81
CA VAL A 260 8.40 -14.72 -2.72
C VAL A 260 7.85 -13.69 -1.76
N SER A 261 7.65 -14.08 -0.50
CA SER A 261 7.12 -13.22 0.56
C SER A 261 7.70 -13.68 1.90
N THR A 262 8.93 -13.24 2.16
CA THR A 262 9.67 -13.56 3.40
C THR A 262 10.13 -12.29 4.11
N SER A 263 10.45 -12.41 5.40
CA SER A 263 11.03 -11.33 6.21
C SER A 263 12.57 -11.42 6.27
N ALA A 264 13.21 -12.03 5.28
CA ALA A 264 14.66 -12.17 5.26
C ALA A 264 15.33 -10.84 4.90
N ASP A 265 16.36 -10.48 5.66
CA ASP A 265 17.17 -9.27 5.42
C ASP A 265 18.06 -9.36 4.18
N GLN A 266 18.24 -10.58 3.65
CA GLN A 266 19.04 -10.87 2.46
C GLN A 266 18.20 -11.61 1.41
N PRO A 267 18.47 -11.41 0.11
CA PRO A 267 17.80 -12.12 -0.96
C PRO A 267 17.84 -13.64 -0.80
N VAL A 268 16.67 -14.27 -0.87
CA VAL A 268 16.53 -15.73 -0.74
C VAL A 268 16.59 -16.42 -2.09
N ILE A 269 16.25 -15.70 -3.15
CA ILE A 269 16.45 -16.06 -4.55
C ILE A 269 17.46 -15.09 -5.14
N THR A 270 18.46 -15.63 -5.82
CA THR A 270 19.54 -14.87 -6.45
C THR A 270 19.58 -15.24 -7.93
N ARG A 271 20.22 -14.41 -8.75
CA ARG A 271 20.56 -14.74 -10.14
C ARG A 271 21.06 -16.19 -10.32
N ALA A 272 22.00 -16.64 -9.49
CA ALA A 272 22.54 -18.00 -9.59
C ALA A 272 21.46 -19.08 -9.37
N HIS A 273 20.55 -18.87 -8.41
CA HIS A 273 19.43 -19.78 -8.19
C HIS A 273 18.46 -19.81 -9.40
N VAL A 274 18.21 -18.65 -10.02
CA VAL A 274 17.34 -18.55 -11.20
C VAL A 274 17.99 -19.21 -12.42
N GLU A 275 19.29 -19.03 -12.61
CA GLU A 275 20.06 -19.68 -13.67
C GLU A 275 20.07 -21.22 -13.50
N GLU A 276 20.32 -21.71 -12.27
CA GLU A 276 20.23 -23.14 -11.95
C GLU A 276 18.82 -23.69 -12.21
N ALA A 277 17.79 -22.95 -11.77
CA ALA A 277 16.41 -23.34 -12.00
C ALA A 277 16.13 -23.43 -13.50
N THR A 278 16.39 -22.35 -14.25
CA THR A 278 16.15 -22.22 -15.70
C THR A 278 16.84 -23.32 -16.51
N ALA A 279 18.09 -23.67 -16.16
CA ALA A 279 18.82 -24.74 -16.82
C ALA A 279 18.10 -26.11 -16.77
N ARG A 280 17.25 -26.34 -15.76
CA ARG A 280 16.49 -27.59 -15.60
C ARG A 280 15.09 -27.55 -16.23
N ARG A 281 14.61 -26.39 -16.70
CA ARG A 281 13.21 -26.20 -17.16
C ARG A 281 13.04 -26.13 -18.68
N GLY A 282 14.13 -25.92 -19.42
CA GLY A 282 14.07 -25.63 -20.86
C GLY A 282 13.30 -24.32 -21.12
N ASP A 283 12.46 -24.29 -22.15
CA ASP A 283 11.70 -23.11 -22.58
C ASP A 283 10.41 -22.84 -21.77
N ARG A 284 10.19 -23.59 -20.68
CA ARG A 284 9.01 -23.39 -19.83
C ARG A 284 9.10 -22.05 -19.09
N PRO A 285 8.13 -21.14 -19.27
CA PRO A 285 8.15 -19.84 -18.61
C PRO A 285 8.10 -19.99 -17.08
N LEU A 286 8.74 -19.05 -16.40
CA LEU A 286 8.70 -18.90 -14.95
C LEU A 286 8.36 -17.44 -14.64
N LEU A 287 7.24 -17.22 -13.96
CA LEU A 287 6.89 -15.92 -13.39
C LEU A 287 7.38 -15.85 -11.95
N LEU A 288 8.31 -14.93 -11.67
CA LEU A 288 8.79 -14.63 -10.33
C LEU A 288 8.16 -13.32 -9.83
N VAL A 289 7.44 -13.42 -8.73
CA VAL A 289 6.80 -12.28 -8.07
C VAL A 289 7.44 -12.10 -6.69
N ASP A 290 8.12 -10.99 -6.49
CA ASP A 290 8.68 -10.61 -5.18
C ASP A 290 7.75 -9.62 -4.49
N LEU A 291 7.20 -10.05 -3.35
CA LEU A 291 6.32 -9.26 -2.49
C LEU A 291 6.99 -8.93 -1.15
N SER A 292 8.30 -9.20 -1.01
CA SER A 292 9.06 -8.91 0.21
C SER A 292 9.52 -7.46 0.29
N VAL A 293 9.56 -6.93 1.51
CA VAL A 293 10.22 -5.67 1.85
C VAL A 293 11.17 -5.93 3.03
N PRO A 294 12.50 -5.83 2.86
CA PRO A 294 13.24 -5.53 1.63
C PRO A 294 13.14 -6.65 0.56
N ARG A 295 13.54 -6.35 -0.69
CA ARG A 295 13.49 -7.30 -1.82
C ARG A 295 14.21 -8.60 -1.49
N ASN A 296 13.63 -9.71 -1.90
CA ASN A 296 14.11 -11.06 -1.65
C ASN A 296 14.50 -11.82 -2.93
N VAL A 297 14.30 -11.21 -4.09
CA VAL A 297 14.82 -11.63 -5.38
C VAL A 297 15.86 -10.61 -5.85
N ALA A 298 17.09 -11.09 -6.14
CA ALA A 298 18.22 -10.27 -6.58
C ALA A 298 18.78 -10.68 -7.95
#